data_AF-A0A1G1SQF0-F1
#
_entry.id   AF-A0A1G1SQF0-F1
#
_cell.length_a   1.000
_cell.length_b   1.000
_cell.length_c   1.000
_cell.angle_alpha   90.00
_cell.angle_beta   90.00
_cell.angle_gamma   90.00
#
_symmetry.space_group_name_H-M   'P 1'
#
loop_
_entity.id
_entity.type
_entity.pdbx_description
1 polymer ?
#
loop_
_entity_poly.entity_id
_entity_poly.type
_entity_poly.pdbx_seq_one_letter_code
_entity_poly.pdbx_strand_id
1 'polypeptide(L)'
;MKNVMPGQAASTASPQTTTKQAQVTGLQALILELVLGSAYATQAEIDRTIASVAKCQNTSTLAKWYRNSVIELAEREERAPATYATGEQKQEIICLLNHAVVTRRHKTRVLLGINRLTKDAAALEITRLTAYIAAPFGGGEMASTAVELVGLSHAC
;
A
#
# COMPACT_ATOMS: atom_id res chain seq x y z
N MET A 1 3.02 -74.99 17.62
CA MET A 1 3.96 -73.92 17.24
C MET A 1 3.16 -72.76 16.68
N LYS A 2 3.13 -71.64 17.41
CA LYS A 2 2.44 -70.41 17.04
C LYS A 2 3.44 -69.53 16.30
N ASN A 3 3.07 -68.96 15.16
CA ASN A 3 3.65 -67.69 14.72
C ASN A 3 2.62 -66.97 13.84
N VAL A 4 2.04 -65.93 14.43
CA VAL A 4 1.08 -64.99 13.85
C VAL A 4 1.89 -63.81 13.31
N MET A 5 1.56 -63.36 12.10
CA MET A 5 2.17 -62.22 11.42
C MET A 5 1.83 -60.88 12.12
N PRO A 6 2.72 -59.88 12.10
CA PRO A 6 2.33 -58.51 12.40
C PRO A 6 1.80 -57.81 11.14
N GLY A 7 0.53 -57.40 11.20
CA GLY A 7 -0.08 -56.48 10.25
C GLY A 7 0.48 -55.06 10.43
N GLN A 8 1.10 -54.53 9.37
CA GLN A 8 1.45 -53.12 9.26
C GLN A 8 0.20 -52.33 8.86
N ALA A 9 -0.36 -51.58 9.81
CA ALA A 9 -1.37 -50.57 9.53
C ALA A 9 -0.67 -49.30 9.02
N ALA A 10 -0.58 -49.15 7.70
CA ALA A 10 -0.21 -47.89 7.07
C ALA A 10 -1.39 -46.92 7.23
N SER A 11 -1.22 -45.91 8.07
CA SER A 11 -2.17 -44.81 8.27
C SER A 11 -2.15 -43.89 7.05
N THR A 12 -3.15 -44.01 6.18
CA THR A 12 -3.36 -43.14 5.04
C THR A 12 -4.01 -41.83 5.47
N ALA A 13 -3.21 -40.82 5.82
CA ALA A 13 -3.69 -39.45 5.97
C ALA A 13 -4.13 -38.92 4.58
N SER A 14 -5.39 -38.51 4.49
CA SER A 14 -6.07 -38.19 3.23
C SER A 14 -5.66 -36.79 2.69
N PRO A 15 -5.28 -36.64 1.40
CA PRO A 15 -4.64 -35.43 0.84
C PRO A 15 -5.51 -34.16 0.83
N GLN A 16 -6.80 -34.25 1.14
CA GLN A 16 -7.70 -33.09 1.17
C GLN A 16 -7.57 -32.23 2.43
N THR A 17 -7.08 -32.81 3.54
CA THR A 17 -6.94 -32.08 4.81
C THR A 17 -5.73 -31.15 4.82
N THR A 18 -4.63 -31.56 4.20
CA THR A 18 -3.40 -30.75 4.09
C THR A 18 -3.62 -29.48 3.26
N THR A 19 -4.41 -29.54 2.19
CA THR A 19 -4.68 -28.39 1.33
C THR A 19 -5.51 -27.33 2.05
N LYS A 20 -6.58 -27.74 2.76
CA LYS A 20 -7.40 -26.79 3.55
C LYS A 20 -6.60 -26.17 4.68
N GLN A 21 -5.78 -26.96 5.38
CA GLN A 21 -4.94 -26.44 6.45
C GLN A 21 -3.90 -25.44 5.92
N ALA A 22 -3.26 -25.72 4.77
CA ALA A 22 -2.34 -24.80 4.13
C ALA A 22 -3.02 -23.48 3.74
N GLN A 23 -4.26 -23.53 3.24
CA GLN A 23 -5.05 -22.33 2.93
C GLN A 23 -5.36 -21.49 4.17
N VAL A 24 -5.73 -22.14 5.29
CA VAL A 24 -5.95 -21.44 6.56
C VAL A 24 -4.66 -20.75 7.00
N THR A 25 -3.55 -21.48 7.06
CA THR A 25 -2.26 -20.93 7.48
C THR A 25 -1.79 -19.78 6.59
N GLY A 26 -1.97 -19.89 5.27
CA GLY A 26 -1.64 -18.81 4.33
C GLY A 26 -2.47 -17.54 4.57
N LEU A 27 -3.79 -17.68 4.76
CA LEU A 27 -4.65 -16.53 5.07
C LEU A 27 -4.33 -15.90 6.42
N GLN A 28 -4.02 -16.72 7.43
CA GLN A 28 -3.58 -16.22 8.74
C GLN A 28 -2.30 -15.37 8.61
N ALA A 29 -1.31 -15.85 7.86
CA ALA A 29 -0.06 -15.12 7.63
C ALA A 29 -0.31 -13.77 6.92
N LEU A 30 -1.12 -13.74 5.86
CA LEU A 30 -1.45 -12.52 5.13
C LEU A 30 -2.12 -11.46 6.01
N ILE A 31 -3.03 -11.87 6.90
CA ILE A 31 -3.69 -10.94 7.82
C ILE A 31 -2.68 -10.37 8.81
N LEU A 32 -1.80 -11.21 9.36
CA LEU A 32 -0.78 -10.78 10.32
C LEU A 32 0.23 -9.83 9.68
N GLU A 33 0.71 -10.16 8.48
CA GLU A 33 1.63 -9.31 7.72
C GLU A 33 1.01 -7.94 7.43
N LEU A 34 -0.24 -7.91 6.93
CA LEU A 34 -0.97 -6.68 6.66
C LEU A 34 -1.09 -5.79 7.89
N VAL A 35 -1.48 -6.36 9.03
CA VAL A 35 -1.76 -5.59 10.25
C VAL A 35 -0.45 -5.18 10.95
N LEU A 36 0.57 -6.03 10.98
CA LEU A 36 1.88 -5.70 11.57
C LEU A 36 2.68 -4.71 10.72
N GLY A 37 2.53 -4.74 9.40
CA GLY A 37 3.20 -3.82 8.47
C GLY A 37 2.52 -2.46 8.33
N SER A 38 1.30 -2.29 8.85
CA SER A 38 0.55 -1.04 8.71
C SER A 38 0.94 -0.01 9.75
N ALA A 39 1.32 1.19 9.29
CA ALA A 39 1.51 2.36 10.16
C ALA A 39 0.20 2.88 10.80
N TYR A 40 -0.95 2.39 10.33
CA TYR A 40 -2.28 2.84 10.73
C TYR A 40 -3.02 1.82 11.62
N ALA A 41 -2.38 0.70 11.96
CA ALA A 41 -2.86 -0.25 12.93
C ALA A 41 -2.36 0.13 14.34
N THR A 42 -3.27 0.15 15.32
CA THR A 42 -2.88 0.38 16.71
C THR A 42 -2.34 -0.89 17.36
N GLN A 43 -1.48 -0.76 18.38
CA GLN A 43 -0.94 -1.93 19.10
C GLN A 43 -2.05 -2.83 19.67
N ALA A 44 -3.13 -2.24 20.20
CA ALA A 44 -4.26 -3.01 20.71
C ALA A 44 -5.00 -3.78 19.60
N GLU A 45 -5.06 -3.26 18.36
CA GLU A 45 -5.62 -3.98 17.22
C GLU A 45 -4.70 -5.10 16.75
N ILE A 46 -3.39 -4.86 16.74
CA ILE A 46 -2.37 -5.88 16.46
C ILE A 46 -2.53 -7.06 17.44
N ASP A 47 -2.55 -6.79 18.74
CA ASP A 47 -2.64 -7.83 19.78
C ASP A 47 -3.95 -8.64 19.66
N ARG A 48 -5.09 -7.96 19.45
CA ARG A 48 -6.39 -8.62 19.24
C ARG A 48 -6.39 -9.48 17.97
N THR A 49 -5.74 -9.00 16.91
CA THR A 49 -5.63 -9.71 15.64
C THR A 49 -4.81 -10.97 15.83
N ILE A 50 -3.63 -10.88 16.44
CA ILE A 50 -2.77 -12.04 16.74
C ILE A 50 -3.56 -13.10 17.53
N ALA A 51 -4.24 -12.70 18.60
CA ALA A 51 -4.98 -13.61 19.45
C ALA A 51 -6.17 -14.30 18.73
N SER A 52 -6.83 -13.59 17.82
CA SER A 52 -8.04 -14.07 17.15
C SER A 52 -7.73 -14.87 15.87
N VAL A 53 -6.72 -14.46 15.11
CA VAL A 53 -6.25 -15.18 13.90
C VAL A 53 -5.76 -16.58 14.27
N ALA A 54 -4.98 -16.71 15.35
CA ALA A 54 -4.46 -18.00 15.82
C ALA A 54 -5.55 -19.03 16.14
N LYS A 55 -6.75 -18.58 16.52
CA LYS A 55 -7.89 -19.44 16.89
C LYS A 55 -8.84 -19.72 15.72
N CYS A 56 -8.76 -18.94 14.64
CA CYS A 56 -9.71 -19.04 13.53
C CYS A 56 -9.24 -20.08 12.50
N GLN A 57 -10.07 -21.11 12.28
CA GLN A 57 -9.83 -22.17 11.30
C GLN A 57 -10.73 -22.08 10.06
N ASN A 58 -11.63 -21.08 10.01
CA ASN A 58 -12.58 -20.90 8.92
C ASN A 58 -11.99 -20.02 7.82
N THR A 59 -11.72 -20.59 6.65
CA THR A 59 -11.12 -19.89 5.50
C THR A 59 -11.99 -18.74 5.00
N SER A 60 -13.32 -18.89 4.93
CA SER A 60 -14.23 -17.83 4.47
C SER A 60 -14.24 -16.65 5.42
N THR A 61 -14.19 -16.92 6.73
CA THR A 61 -14.10 -15.87 7.75
C THR A 61 -12.78 -15.13 7.64
N LEU A 62 -11.65 -15.84 7.54
CA LEU A 62 -10.33 -15.24 7.36
C LEU A 62 -10.25 -14.41 6.06
N ALA A 63 -10.75 -14.93 4.93
CA ALA A 63 -10.75 -14.21 3.67
C ALA A 63 -11.61 -12.93 3.71
N LYS A 64 -12.78 -12.98 4.37
CA LYS A 64 -13.60 -11.78 4.59
C LYS A 64 -12.87 -10.77 5.48
N TRP A 65 -12.24 -11.25 6.55
CA TRP A 65 -11.48 -10.41 7.46
C TRP A 65 -10.29 -9.74 6.78
N TYR A 66 -9.50 -10.48 6.01
CA TYR A 66 -8.41 -9.92 5.21
C TYR A 66 -8.90 -8.78 4.29
N ARG A 67 -9.94 -9.04 3.48
CA ARG A 67 -10.50 -8.02 2.57
C ARG A 67 -10.97 -6.77 3.32
N ASN A 68 -11.70 -6.95 4.42
CA ASN A 68 -12.18 -5.82 5.21
C ASN A 68 -11.01 -5.05 5.84
N SER A 69 -9.97 -5.73 6.30
CA SER A 69 -8.80 -5.10 6.91
C SER A 69 -8.01 -4.28 5.88
N VAL A 70 -7.86 -4.79 4.66
CA VAL A 70 -7.23 -4.03 3.55
C VAL A 70 -7.98 -2.71 3.31
N ILE A 71 -9.30 -2.78 3.20
CA ILE A 71 -10.13 -1.59 2.94
C ILE A 71 -10.05 -0.60 4.11
N GLU A 72 -10.28 -1.05 5.34
CA GLU A 72 -10.26 -0.19 6.52
C GLU A 72 -8.90 0.48 6.73
N LEU A 73 -7.79 -0.24 6.53
CA LEU A 73 -6.46 0.33 6.66
C LEU A 73 -6.17 1.35 5.55
N ALA A 74 -6.58 1.08 4.31
CA ALA A 74 -6.45 2.04 3.21
C ALA A 74 -7.29 3.31 3.44
N GLU A 75 -8.52 3.18 3.97
CA GLU A 75 -9.35 4.34 4.31
C GLU A 75 -8.79 5.15 5.48
N ARG A 76 -8.11 4.50 6.44
CA ARG A 76 -7.41 5.20 7.53
C ARG A 76 -6.18 5.93 7.03
N GLU A 77 -5.45 5.35 6.09
CA GLU A 77 -4.36 6.02 5.39
C GLU A 77 -4.85 7.28 4.67
N GLU A 78 -5.98 7.19 3.95
CA GLU A 78 -6.58 8.34 3.27
C GLU A 78 -7.08 9.42 4.25
N ARG A 79 -7.62 9.01 5.41
CA ARG A 79 -8.11 9.92 6.46
C ARG A 79 -7.01 10.45 7.36
N ALA A 80 -5.83 9.85 7.35
CA ALA A 80 -4.71 10.33 8.14
C ALA A 80 -4.43 11.79 7.75
N PRO A 81 -4.16 12.67 8.74
CA PRO A 81 -3.88 14.08 8.44
C PRO A 81 -2.66 14.15 7.54
N ALA A 82 -2.90 14.33 6.24
CA ALA A 82 -1.86 14.49 5.26
C ALA A 82 -0.99 15.66 5.70
N THR A 83 0.32 15.45 5.78
CA THR A 83 1.22 16.54 6.10
C THR A 83 1.26 17.47 4.88
N TYR A 84 0.38 18.46 4.88
CA TYR A 84 0.22 19.39 3.77
C TYR A 84 1.51 20.18 3.52
N ALA A 85 1.65 20.63 2.27
CA ALA A 85 2.73 21.50 1.85
C ALA A 85 2.81 22.73 2.76
N THR A 86 4.04 23.06 3.15
CA THR A 86 4.31 24.24 3.98
C THR A 86 4.02 25.53 3.22
N GLY A 87 3.85 26.65 3.94
CA GLY A 87 3.68 27.97 3.31
C GLY A 87 4.84 28.32 2.37
N GLU A 88 6.08 27.99 2.76
CA GLU A 88 7.29 28.19 1.96
C GLU A 88 7.25 27.38 0.65
N GLN A 89 6.88 26.09 0.72
CA GLN A 89 6.74 25.24 -0.47
C GLN A 89 5.66 25.76 -1.43
N LYS A 90 4.52 26.20 -0.91
CA LYS A 90 3.46 26.80 -1.74
C LYS A 90 3.93 28.09 -2.41
N GLN A 91 4.65 28.93 -1.67
CA GLN A 91 5.20 30.18 -2.20
C GLN A 91 6.22 29.92 -3.31
N GLU A 92 7.10 28.94 -3.13
CA GLU A 92 8.08 28.53 -4.14
C GLU A 92 7.40 28.04 -5.42
N ILE A 93 6.37 27.18 -5.28
CA ILE A 93 5.57 26.72 -6.43
C ILE A 93 4.93 27.92 -7.15
N ILE A 94 4.33 28.87 -6.41
CA ILE A 94 3.74 30.08 -7.01
C ILE A 94 4.80 30.90 -7.76
N CYS A 95 6.00 31.05 -7.19
CA CYS A 95 7.12 31.73 -7.83
C CYS A 95 7.47 31.06 -9.17
N LEU A 96 7.69 29.74 -9.15
CA LEU A 96 8.04 28.96 -10.34
C LEU A 96 6.94 28.98 -11.40
N LEU A 97 5.67 28.90 -10.99
CA LEU A 97 4.52 29.00 -11.90
C LEU A 97 4.36 30.37 -12.60
N ASN A 98 5.01 31.42 -12.09
CA ASN A 98 4.98 32.74 -12.71
C ASN A 98 6.02 32.92 -13.82
N HIS A 99 6.91 31.94 -14.05
CA HIS A 99 7.84 31.99 -15.18
C HIS A 99 7.10 31.95 -16.54
N ALA A 100 7.57 32.75 -17.51
CA ALA A 100 6.94 32.91 -18.82
C ALA A 100 6.80 31.62 -19.63
N VAL A 101 7.69 30.65 -19.38
CA VAL A 101 7.68 29.33 -20.06
C VAL A 101 6.58 28.40 -19.55
N VAL A 102 6.02 28.67 -18.36
CA VAL A 102 4.96 27.85 -17.76
C VAL A 102 3.62 28.22 -18.39
N THR A 103 2.95 27.22 -18.97
CA THR A 103 1.68 27.44 -19.65
C THR A 103 0.58 27.84 -18.66
N ARG A 104 -0.36 28.68 -19.11
CA ARG A 104 -1.54 29.05 -18.33
C ARG A 104 -2.33 27.83 -17.86
N ARG A 105 -2.43 26.78 -18.69
CA ARG A 105 -3.12 25.52 -18.36
C ARG A 105 -2.46 24.82 -17.17
N HIS A 106 -1.13 24.70 -17.15
CA HIS A 106 -0.40 24.11 -16.03
C HIS A 106 -0.56 24.96 -14.77
N LYS A 107 -0.40 26.28 -14.90
CA LYS A 107 -0.58 27.23 -13.80
C LYS A 107 -1.96 27.12 -13.15
N THR A 108 -3.04 27.13 -13.94
CA THR A 108 -4.40 26.98 -13.41
C THR A 108 -4.59 25.63 -12.72
N ARG A 109 -4.09 24.53 -13.30
CA ARG A 109 -4.19 23.19 -12.70
C ARG A 109 -3.52 23.13 -11.32
N VAL A 110 -2.29 23.63 -11.21
CA VAL A 110 -1.53 23.57 -9.96
C VAL A 110 -2.12 24.51 -8.90
N LEU A 111 -2.51 25.73 -9.28
CA LEU A 111 -3.10 26.69 -8.34
C LEU A 111 -4.43 26.22 -7.75
N LEU A 112 -5.29 25.55 -8.52
CA LEU A 112 -6.54 24.98 -8.01
C LEU A 112 -6.30 23.86 -6.98
N GLY A 113 -5.18 23.14 -7.11
CA GLY A 113 -4.81 22.02 -6.25
C GLY A 113 -3.80 22.35 -5.14
N ILE A 114 -3.27 23.58 -5.08
CA ILE A 114 -2.07 23.89 -4.28
C ILE A 114 -2.27 23.66 -2.78
N ASN A 115 -3.49 23.86 -2.29
CA ASN A 115 -3.81 23.64 -0.87
C ASN A 115 -3.96 22.16 -0.50
N ARG A 116 -4.10 21.28 -1.49
CA ARG A 116 -4.23 19.83 -1.31
C ARG A 116 -2.92 19.08 -1.51
N LEU A 117 -1.83 19.77 -1.87
CA LEU A 117 -0.52 19.14 -2.00
C LEU A 117 0.02 18.72 -0.62
N THR A 118 0.54 17.50 -0.54
CA THR A 118 1.36 17.04 0.58
C THR A 118 2.77 17.63 0.47
N LYS A 119 3.57 17.56 1.55
CA LYS A 119 4.97 18.01 1.52
C LYS A 119 5.77 17.34 0.40
N ASP A 120 5.59 16.04 0.20
CA ASP A 120 6.33 15.28 -0.82
C ASP A 120 5.86 15.63 -2.23
N ALA A 121 4.54 15.75 -2.42
CA ALA A 121 3.98 16.18 -3.70
C ALA A 121 4.42 17.60 -4.07
N ALA A 122 4.52 18.50 -3.10
CA ALA A 122 5.03 19.85 -3.31
C ALA A 122 6.52 19.86 -3.66
N ALA A 123 7.35 19.07 -2.97
CA ALA A 123 8.77 18.93 -3.30
C ALA A 123 8.99 18.39 -4.72
N LEU A 124 8.18 17.40 -5.12
CA LEU A 124 8.19 16.85 -6.47
C LEU A 124 7.79 17.89 -7.52
N GLU A 125 6.73 18.67 -7.26
CA GLU A 125 6.27 19.72 -8.18
C GLU A 125 7.32 20.83 -8.33
N ILE A 126 7.96 21.26 -7.24
CA ILE A 126 9.08 22.22 -7.28
C ILE A 126 10.21 21.69 -8.18
N THR A 127 10.59 20.43 -8.00
CA THR A 127 11.64 19.79 -8.80
C THR A 127 11.27 19.75 -10.29
N ARG A 128 10.03 19.38 -10.61
CA ARG A 128 9.51 19.36 -11.98
C ARG A 128 9.50 20.73 -12.61
N LEU A 129 8.98 21.74 -11.91
CA LEU A 129 8.91 23.11 -12.41
C LEU A 129 10.31 23.69 -12.63
N THR A 130 11.23 23.44 -11.70
CA THR A 130 12.63 23.87 -11.82
C THR A 130 13.30 23.25 -13.05
N ALA A 131 13.16 21.94 -13.24
CA ALA A 131 13.70 21.25 -14.41
C ALA A 131 13.07 21.74 -15.72
N TYR A 132 11.75 21.98 -15.71
CA TYR A 132 11.01 22.49 -16.86
C TYR A 132 11.46 23.91 -17.25
N ILE A 133 11.73 24.78 -16.27
CA ILE A 133 12.22 26.15 -16.49
C ILE A 133 13.68 26.16 -16.97
N ALA A 134 14.52 25.26 -16.45
CA ALA A 134 15.94 25.18 -16.79
C ALA A 134 16.19 24.57 -18.18
N ALA A 135 15.22 23.89 -18.78
CA ALA A 135 15.37 23.26 -20.09
C ALA A 135 15.50 24.31 -21.23
N PRO A 136 16.56 24.24 -22.07
CA PRO A 136 16.92 25.29 -23.04
C PRO A 136 15.93 25.49 -24.20
N PHE A 137 14.99 24.57 -24.39
CA PHE A 137 13.86 24.72 -25.30
C PHE A 137 12.63 24.28 -24.52
N GLY A 138 11.81 25.24 -24.07
CA GLY A 138 10.64 25.04 -23.19
C GLY A 138 9.96 23.70 -23.48
N GLY A 139 10.25 22.72 -22.63
CA GLY A 139 10.04 21.31 -22.92
C GLY A 139 8.56 21.01 -23.05
N GLY A 140 8.08 20.93 -24.28
CA GLY A 140 6.75 20.41 -24.57
C GLY A 140 6.53 19.10 -23.83
N GLU A 141 5.54 19.10 -22.94
CA GLU A 141 4.80 17.92 -22.50
C GLU A 141 5.65 16.69 -22.19
N MET A 142 6.63 16.81 -21.28
CA MET A 142 7.21 15.62 -20.64
C MET A 142 6.21 15.06 -19.63
N ALA A 143 5.36 14.19 -20.16
CA ALA A 143 4.78 13.02 -19.52
C ALA A 143 4.00 13.27 -18.22
N SER A 144 2.68 13.29 -18.39
CA SER A 144 1.67 12.80 -17.43
C SER A 144 1.83 11.29 -17.12
N THR A 145 3.05 10.75 -17.13
CA THR A 145 3.36 9.31 -17.04
C THR A 145 4.54 9.09 -16.09
N ALA A 146 4.36 9.44 -14.82
CA ALA A 146 5.26 9.01 -13.74
C ALA A 146 4.52 8.99 -12.39
N VAL A 147 3.32 8.40 -12.40
CA VAL A 147 2.61 7.96 -11.17
C VAL A 147 2.63 6.41 -11.07
N GLU A 148 3.32 5.71 -11.98
CA GLU A 148 3.34 4.24 -12.03
C GLU A 148 4.73 3.61 -11.85
N LEU A 149 5.58 4.14 -10.95
CA LEU A 149 6.88 3.50 -10.66
C LEU A 149 7.28 3.47 -9.18
N VAL A 150 6.30 3.40 -8.27
CA VAL A 150 6.53 2.95 -6.87
C VAL A 150 5.70 1.69 -6.53
N GLY A 151 5.01 1.10 -7.50
CA GLY A 151 4.07 -0.03 -7.26
C GLY A 151 4.58 -1.45 -7.55
N LEU A 152 5.83 -1.66 -7.95
CA LEU A 152 6.35 -2.99 -8.31
C LEU A 152 7.73 -3.24 -7.70
N SER A 153 7.75 -3.49 -6.39
CA SER A 153 8.83 -4.24 -5.74
C SER A 153 8.25 -4.90 -4.50
N HIS A 154 7.47 -5.96 -4.69
CA HIS A 154 7.32 -7.10 -3.77
C HIS A 154 6.88 -8.31 -4.61
N ALA A 155 7.86 -8.88 -5.30
CA ALA A 155 7.78 -10.22 -5.88
C ALA A 155 9.19 -10.79 -5.94
N CYS A 156 9.68 -11.27 -4.81
CA CYS A 156 10.60 -12.40 -4.62
C CYS A 156 10.65 -12.71 -3.13
#